data_AF-D3BHN1-F1
#
_entry.id   AF-D3BHN1-F1
#
_cell.length_a   1.000
_cell.length_b   1.000
_cell.length_c   1.000
_cell.angle_alpha   90.00
_cell.angle_beta   90.00
_cell.angle_gamma   90.00
#
_symmetry.space_group_name_H-M   'P 1'
#
loop_
_entity.id
_entity.type
_entity.pdbx_description
1 polymer ?
#
loop_
_entity_poly.entity_id
_entity_poly.type
_entity_poly.pdbx_seq_one_letter_code
_entity_poly.pdbx_strand_id
1 'polypeptide(L)' 'MELCKLKEEAHKICQPTCVGYLSAYDACSKRIEKLVDDEKANCLGQYLEYIQCLDKCNYKMVVLV' A
#
# COMPACT_ATOMS: atom_id res chain seq x y z
N MET A 1 -16.04 -11.46 -12.69
CA MET A 1 -14.86 -10.79 -12.08
C MET A 1 -14.96 -10.92 -10.56
N GLU A 2 -14.80 -12.14 -10.04
CA GLU A 2 -14.92 -12.42 -8.59
C GLU A 2 -13.58 -12.31 -7.84
N LEU A 3 -12.45 -12.46 -8.53
CA LEU A 3 -11.12 -12.41 -7.93
C LEU A 3 -10.77 -11.06 -7.29
N CYS A 4 -11.27 -9.93 -7.84
CA CYS A 4 -11.01 -8.61 -7.27
C CYS A 4 -11.64 -8.41 -5.89
N LYS A 5 -12.81 -9.00 -5.62
CA LYS A 5 -13.53 -8.80 -4.35
C LYS A 5 -12.79 -9.45 -3.17
N LEU A 6 -12.32 -10.68 -3.35
CA LEU A 6 -11.53 -11.39 -2.34
C LEU A 6 -10.21 -10.66 -2.06
N LYS A 7 -9.56 -10.11 -3.10
CA LYS A 7 -8.34 -9.33 -2.94
C LYS A 7 -8.57 -8.05 -2.11
N GLU A 8 -9.68 -7.35 -2.35
CA GLU A 8 -10.04 -6.14 -1.60
C GLU A 8 -10.36 -6.41 -0.13
N GLU A 9 -11.11 -7.47 0.17
CA GLU A 9 -11.42 -7.87 1.55
C GLU A 9 -10.17 -8.31 2.29
N ALA A 10 -9.31 -9.11 1.64
CA ALA A 10 -8.03 -9.52 2.17
C ALA A 10 -7.12 -8.34 2.50
N HIS A 11 -7.05 -7.33 1.61
CA HIS A 11 -6.30 -6.10 1.89
C HIS A 11 -6.82 -5.36 3.12
N LYS A 12 -8.15 -5.30 3.33
CA LYS A 12 -8.71 -4.65 4.53
C LYS A 12 -8.28 -5.34 5.83
N ILE A 13 -8.21 -6.67 5.82
CA ILE A 13 -7.73 -7.46 6.97
C ILE A 13 -6.23 -7.19 7.21
N CYS A 14 -5.45 -7.04 6.14
CA CYS A 14 -4.01 -6.85 6.21
C CYS A 14 -3.56 -5.41 6.53
N GLN A 15 -4.42 -4.41 6.29
CA GLN A 15 -4.13 -2.99 6.51
C GLN A 15 -3.50 -2.67 7.89
N PRO A 16 -4.03 -3.15 9.03
CA PRO A 16 -3.46 -2.86 10.35
C PRO A 16 -2.01 -3.34 10.51
N THR A 17 -1.62 -4.43 9.83
CA THR A 17 -0.25 -4.96 9.88
C THR A 17 0.74 -4.14 9.05
N CYS A 18 0.25 -3.35 8.11
CA CYS A 18 1.03 -2.55 7.16
C CYS A 18 1.02 -1.05 7.47
N VAL A 19 0.57 -0.64 8.67
CA VAL A 19 0.40 0.78 9.05
C VAL A 19 1.70 1.60 8.97
N GLY A 20 2.86 0.98 9.22
CA GLY A 20 4.16 1.67 9.09
C GLY A 20 4.46 2.09 7.64
N TYR A 21 4.17 1.22 6.68
CA TYR A 21 4.33 1.52 5.25
C TYR A 21 3.32 2.55 4.78
N LEU A 22 2.06 2.46 5.24
CA LEU A 22 1.05 3.48 4.97
C LEU A 22 1.47 4.84 5.52
N SER A 23 1.99 4.89 6.74
CA SER A 23 2.49 6.13 7.36
C SER A 23 3.65 6.74 6.57
N ALA A 24 4.57 5.92 6.05
CA ALA A 24 5.67 6.39 5.19
C ALA A 24 5.16 6.97 3.86
N TYR A 25 4.16 6.34 3.25
CA TYR A 25 3.50 6.85 2.05
C TYR A 25 2.77 8.18 2.33
N ASP A 26 2.03 8.28 3.43
CA ASP A 26 1.33 9.52 3.81
C ASP A 26 2.30 10.67 4.10
N ALA A 27 3.42 10.38 4.76
CA ALA A 27 4.49 11.36 4.99
C ALA A 27 5.13 11.82 3.69
N CYS A 28 5.32 10.91 2.72
CA CYS A 28 5.77 11.28 1.38
C CYS A 28 4.75 12.16 0.66
N SER A 29 3.46 11.79 0.70
CA SER A 29 2.36 12.53 0.05
C SER A 29 2.32 13.99 0.52
N LYS A 30 2.39 14.21 1.83
CA LYS A 30 2.47 15.56 2.43
C LYS A 30 3.74 16.34 2.06
N ARG A 31 4.84 15.64 1.77
CA ARG A 31 6.10 16.27 1.35
C ARG A 31 5.98 16.76 -0.10
N ILE A 32 5.44 15.94 -1.00
CA ILE A 32 5.35 16.28 -2.43
C ILE A 32 4.32 17.37 -2.70
N GLU A 33 3.30 17.54 -1.85
CA GLU A 33 2.38 18.70 -1.89
C GLU A 33 3.11 20.05 -1.79
N LYS A 34 4.32 20.08 -1.22
CA LYS A 34 5.16 21.28 -1.11
C LYS A 34 6.15 21.43 -2.28
N LEU A 35 6.21 20.45 -3.16
CA LEU A 35 7.13 20.36 -4.30
C LEU A 35 6.36 20.46 -5.63
N VAL A 36 5.34 21.32 -5.68
CA VAL A 36 4.39 21.42 -6.81
C VAL A 36 5.07 21.71 -8.16
N ASP A 37 6.26 22.32 -8.15
CA ASP A 37 7.02 22.66 -9.35
C ASP A 37 8.04 21.57 -9.75
N ASP A 38 8.20 20.51 -8.96
CA ASP A 38 9.08 19.38 -9.26
C ASP A 38 8.29 18.23 -9.89
N GLU A 39 8.23 18.20 -11.21
CA GLU A 39 7.54 17.15 -11.99
C GLU A 39 8.06 15.72 -11.73
N LYS A 40 9.25 15.58 -11.13
CA LYS A 40 9.82 14.27 -10.79
C LYS A 40 9.47 13.82 -9.38
N ALA A 41 9.00 14.73 -8.52
CA ALA A 41 8.61 14.40 -7.16
C ALA A 41 7.42 13.44 -7.15
N ASN A 42 7.63 12.23 -6.63
CA ASN A 42 6.58 11.22 -6.52
C ASN A 42 6.82 10.32 -5.30
N CYS A 43 5.79 9.54 -4.96
CA CYS A 43 5.79 8.61 -3.84
C CYS A 43 5.65 7.15 -4.29
N LEU A 44 6.02 6.84 -5.54
CA LEU A 44 5.82 5.51 -6.11
C LEU A 44 6.55 4.43 -5.30
N GLY A 45 7.76 4.72 -4.82
CA GLY A 45 8.53 3.79 -3.99
C GLY A 45 7.77 3.40 -2.71
N GLN A 46 7.33 4.39 -1.92
CA GLN A 46 6.61 4.14 -0.67
C GLN A 46 5.26 3.46 -0.92
N TYR A 47 4.57 3.83 -2.00
CA TYR A 47 3.34 3.17 -2.40
C TYR A 47 3.56 1.69 -2.74
N LEU A 48 4.59 1.37 -3.52
CA LEU A 48 4.94 -0.01 -3.87
C LEU A 48 5.31 -0.83 -2.63
N GLU A 49 6.02 -0.25 -1.65
CA GLU A 49 6.32 -0.93 -0.39
C GLU A 49 5.06 -1.26 0.41
N TYR A 50 4.09 -0.33 0.47
CA TYR A 50 2.80 -0.56 1.11
C TYR A 50 2.01 -1.67 0.41
N ILE A 51 1.91 -1.65 -0.92
CA ILE A 51 1.25 -2.71 -1.69
C ILE A 51 1.95 -4.05 -1.52
N GLN A 52 3.29 -4.09 -1.51
CA GLN A 52 4.03 -5.33 -1.26
C GLN A 52 3.75 -5.91 0.14
N CYS A 53 3.57 -5.06 1.15
CA CYS A 53 3.17 -5.52 2.48
C CYS A 53 1.78 -6.19 2.45
N LEU A 54 0.81 -5.54 1.79
CA LEU A 54 -0.54 -6.08 1.62
C LEU A 54 -0.53 -7.41 0.85
N ASP A 55 0.17 -7.48 -0.29
CA ASP A 55 0.27 -8.70 -1.10
C ASP A 55 0.96 -9.83 -0.33
N LYS A 56 2.01 -9.55 0.46
CA LYS A 56 2.67 -10.55 1.33
C LYS A 56 1.73 -11.07 2.42
N CYS A 57 0.93 -10.20 3.02
CA CYS A 57 -0.05 -10.60 4.03
C CYS A 57 -1.20 -11.43 3.40
N ASN A 58 -1.71 -10.99 2.24
CA ASN A 58 -2.72 -11.73 1.48
C ASN A 58 -2.23 -13.12 1.05
N TYR A 59 -0.99 -13.24 0.57
CA TYR A 59 -0.43 -14.53 0.17
C TYR A 59 -0.40 -15.51 1.35
N LYS A 60 0.00 -15.06 2.54
CA LYS A 60 -0.07 -15.88 3.76
C LYS A 60 -1.50 -16.33 4.05
N MET A 61 -2.49 -15.47 3.86
CA MET A 61 -3.88 -15.83 4.11
C MET A 61 -4.43 -16.80 3.07
N VAL A 62 -4.11 -16.64 1.78
CA VAL A 62 -4.63 -17.48 0.69
C VAL A 62 -3.98 -18.87 0.66
N VAL A 63 -2.72 -19.00 1.11
CA VAL A 63 -1.99 -20.29 1.12
C VAL A 63 -2.27 -21.12 2.39
N LEU A 64 -2.87 -20.50 3.42
CA LEU A 64 -3.27 -21.18 4.66
C LEU A 64 -4.75 -21.64 4.66
N VAL A 65 -5.44 -21.54 3.52
CA VAL A 65 -6.79 -22.07 3.28
C VAL A 65 -6.72 -23.29 2.38
#